data_AF-A0A523LUS5-F1
#
_entry.id   AF-A0A523LUS5-F1
#
_cell.length_a   1.000
_cell.length_b   1.000
_cell.length_c   1.000
_cell.angle_alpha   90.00
_cell.angle_beta   90.00
_cell.angle_gamma   90.00
#
_symmetry.space_group_name_H-M   'P 1'
#
loop_
_entity.id
_entity.type
_entity.pdbx_description
1 polymer ?
#
loop_
_entity_poly.entity_id
_entity_poly.type
_entity_poly.pdbx_seq_one_letter_code
_entity_poly.pdbx_strand_id
1 'polypeptide(L)'
;MTDYLSDEAVKAIAANRNRPFFMYLAYNAPHNPLQATRADYEALGHIEDHVLRVYAAMIRALDRGIGNVLAALREHGLEDNTLVIFSSDNGGAHYIGLPGLNDPTAAGR
;
A
#
# COMPACT_ATOMS: atom_id res chain seq x y z
N MET A 1 3.31 -10.30 1.79
CA MET A 1 3.12 -9.97 0.36
C MET A 1 3.44 -8.50 0.08
N THR A 2 2.91 -7.57 0.87
CA THR A 2 3.16 -6.12 0.71
C THR A 2 4.65 -5.75 0.67
N ASP A 3 5.45 -6.22 1.63
CA ASP A 3 6.89 -5.94 1.64
C ASP A 3 7.59 -6.52 0.40
N TYR A 4 7.29 -7.78 0.05
CA TYR A 4 7.84 -8.43 -1.15
C TYR A 4 7.58 -7.64 -2.44
N LEU A 5 6.35 -7.17 -2.66
CA LEU A 5 6.02 -6.37 -3.85
C LEU A 5 6.81 -5.05 -3.88
N SER A 6 7.01 -4.43 -2.71
CA SER A 6 7.79 -3.20 -2.58
C SER A 6 9.27 -3.46 -2.87
N ASP A 7 9.82 -4.55 -2.33
CA ASP A 7 11.23 -4.94 -2.54
C ASP A 7 11.51 -5.24 -4.02
N GLU A 8 10.61 -5.94 -4.71
CA GLU A 8 10.73 -6.21 -6.14
C GLU A 8 10.58 -4.94 -6.98
N ALA A 9 9.71 -4.00 -6.59
CA ALA A 9 9.61 -2.70 -7.24
C ALA A 9 10.91 -1.88 -7.12
N VAL A 10 11.52 -1.85 -5.93
CA VAL A 10 12.81 -1.19 -5.70
C VAL A 10 13.91 -1.81 -6.57
N LYS A 11 14.00 -3.15 -6.64
CA LYS A 11 14.94 -3.84 -7.54
C LYS A 11 14.70 -3.51 -9.01
N ALA A 12 13.43 -3.46 -9.42
CA ALA A 12 13.06 -3.12 -10.79
C ALA A 12 13.48 -1.68 -11.14
N ILE A 13 13.27 -0.70 -10.25
CA ILE A 13 13.75 0.68 -10.44
C ILE A 13 15.27 0.70 -10.62
N ALA A 14 16.01 0.07 -9.70
CA ALA A 14 17.48 0.05 -9.74
C ALA A 14 18.03 -0.57 -11.04
N ALA A 15 17.41 -1.66 -11.51
CA ALA A 15 17.77 -2.35 -12.75
C ALA A 15 17.45 -1.52 -14.01
N ASN A 16 16.46 -0.62 -13.95
CA ASN A 16 16.01 0.18 -15.09
C ASN A 16 16.46 1.64 -15.04
N ARG A 17 17.27 2.06 -14.07
CA ARG A 17 17.67 3.46 -13.83
C ARG A 17 18.25 4.23 -15.03
N ASN A 18 18.72 3.55 -16.07
CA ASN A 18 19.33 4.15 -17.26
C ASN A 18 18.42 4.13 -18.50
N ARG A 19 17.12 3.82 -18.35
CA ARG A 19 16.14 3.84 -19.44
C ARG A 19 14.75 4.20 -18.93
N PRO A 20 13.87 4.80 -19.76
CA PRO A 20 12.47 4.95 -19.40
C PRO A 20 11.84 3.58 -19.12
N PHE A 21 10.95 3.50 -18.14
CA PHE A 21 10.22 2.29 -17.82
C PHE A 21 8.76 2.59 -17.47
N PHE A 22 7.93 1.56 -17.61
CA PHE A 22 6.59 1.52 -17.07
C PHE A 22 6.55 0.45 -15.99
N MET A 23 5.92 0.76 -14.86
CA MET A 23 5.73 -0.17 -13.75
C MET A 23 4.29 -0.10 -13.28
N TYR A 24 3.64 -1.26 -13.30
CA TYR A 24 2.32 -1.45 -12.69
C TYR A 24 2.49 -2.23 -11.38
N LEU A 25 2.43 -1.52 -10.26
CA LEU A 25 2.61 -2.08 -8.92
C LEU A 25 1.25 -2.27 -8.25
N ALA A 26 0.65 -3.44 -8.46
CA ALA A 26 -0.66 -3.79 -7.93
C ALA A 26 -0.54 -4.47 -6.56
N TYR A 27 -0.58 -3.68 -5.49
CA TYR A 27 -0.67 -4.21 -4.13
C TYR A 27 -2.00 -4.93 -3.92
N ASN A 28 -1.97 -6.01 -3.15
CA ASN A 28 -3.18 -6.69 -2.71
C ASN A 28 -3.71 -6.14 -1.37
N ALA A 29 -2.90 -5.42 -0.60
CA ALA A 29 -3.36 -4.79 0.64
C ALA A 29 -4.32 -3.62 0.31
N PRO A 30 -5.45 -3.44 1.01
CA PRO A 30 -5.87 -4.15 2.23
C PRO A 30 -6.94 -5.24 2.00
N HIS A 31 -6.95 -5.90 0.84
CA HIS A 31 -7.92 -6.96 0.52
C HIS A 31 -7.84 -8.15 1.50
N ASN A 32 -8.96 -8.85 1.71
CA ASN A 32 -8.99 -10.05 2.53
C ASN A 32 -8.11 -11.19 1.94
N PRO A 33 -7.62 -12.13 2.75
CA PRO A 33 -7.75 -12.24 4.21
C PRO A 33 -7.01 -11.14 4.98
N LEU A 34 -7.59 -10.68 6.09
CA LEU A 34 -6.98 -9.64 6.92
C LEU A 34 -5.77 -10.21 7.68
N GLN A 35 -4.59 -9.81 7.26
CA GLN A 35 -3.32 -10.29 7.80
C GLN A 35 -2.31 -9.16 7.82
N ALA A 36 -1.77 -8.88 9.01
CA ALA A 36 -0.73 -7.88 9.20
C ALA A 36 0.47 -8.51 9.91
N THR A 37 1.65 -7.89 9.76
CA THR A 37 2.80 -8.26 10.58
C THR A 37 2.50 -7.93 12.04
N ARG A 38 3.11 -8.67 12.96
CA ARG A 38 3.00 -8.38 14.40
C ARG A 38 3.45 -6.95 14.72
N ALA A 39 4.54 -6.50 14.09
CA ALA A 39 5.09 -5.16 14.31
C ALA A 39 4.12 -4.06 13.88
N ASP A 40 3.47 -4.18 12.72
CA ASP A 40 2.49 -3.20 12.26
C ASP A 40 1.22 -3.18 13.13
N TYR A 41 0.79 -4.36 13.59
CA TYR A 41 -0.36 -4.48 14.50
C TYR A 41 -0.08 -3.86 15.88
N GLU A 42 1.09 -4.15 16.47
CA GLU A 42 1.50 -3.62 17.77
C GLU A 42 1.74 -2.10 17.74
N ALA A 43 2.24 -1.57 16.61
CA ALA A 43 2.40 -0.13 16.41
C ALA A 43 1.07 0.65 16.49
N LEU A 44 -0.07 -0.02 16.30
CA LEU A 44 -1.41 0.55 16.34
C LEU A 44 -2.19 0.13 17.59
N GLY A 45 -1.49 -0.12 18.71
CA GLY A 45 -2.10 -0.58 19.96
C GLY A 45 -3.22 0.32 20.52
N HIS A 46 -3.31 1.57 20.08
CA HIS A 46 -4.36 2.53 20.44
C HIS A 46 -5.71 2.27 19.74
N ILE A 47 -5.77 1.45 18.69
CA ILE A 47 -7.02 1.11 17.99
C ILE A 47 -7.65 -0.12 18.65
N GLU A 48 -8.63 0.02 19.53
CA GLU A 48 -9.16 -1.13 20.28
C GLU A 48 -9.84 -2.21 19.42
N ASP A 49 -10.56 -1.80 18.37
CA ASP A 49 -11.23 -2.72 17.45
C ASP A 49 -10.20 -3.55 16.66
N HIS A 50 -10.27 -4.88 16.81
CA HIS A 50 -9.31 -5.80 16.20
C HIS A 50 -9.31 -5.74 14.67
N VAL A 51 -10.50 -5.71 14.05
CA VAL A 51 -10.65 -5.74 12.59
C VAL A 51 -10.07 -4.46 12.00
N LEU A 52 -10.40 -3.32 12.60
CA LEU A 52 -9.88 -2.01 12.23
C LEU A 52 -8.37 -1.96 12.44
N ARG A 53 -7.85 -2.52 13.54
CA ARG A 53 -6.41 -2.53 13.80
C ARG A 53 -5.65 -3.34 12.77
N VAL A 54 -6.14 -4.53 12.38
CA VAL A 54 -5.51 -5.34 11.32
C VAL A 54 -5.59 -4.61 9.98
N TYR A 55 -6.75 -4.05 9.63
CA TYR A 55 -6.95 -3.30 8.39
C TYR A 55 -6.02 -2.08 8.29
N ALA A 56 -5.95 -1.27 9.35
CA ALA A 56 -5.05 -0.13 9.45
C ALA A 56 -3.57 -0.55 9.43
N ALA A 57 -3.23 -1.70 10.02
CA ALA A 57 -1.87 -2.25 9.97
C ALA A 57 -1.47 -2.68 8.55
N MET A 58 -2.40 -3.22 7.75
CA MET A 58 -2.17 -3.51 6.33
C MET A 58 -1.95 -2.23 5.52
N ILE A 59 -2.74 -1.19 5.77
CA ILE A 59 -2.55 0.13 5.13
C ILE A 59 -1.20 0.74 5.54
N ARG A 60 -0.82 0.63 6.81
CA ARG A 60 0.50 1.07 7.30
C ARG A 60 1.65 0.39 6.56
N ALA A 61 1.54 -0.92 6.31
CA ALA A 61 2.55 -1.63 5.52
C ALA A 61 2.59 -1.16 4.06
N LEU A 62 1.42 -0.90 3.45
CA LEU A 62 1.31 -0.35 2.10
C LEU A 62 1.97 1.03 2.00
N ASP A 63 1.65 1.93 2.93
CA ASP A 63 2.23 3.28 3.01
C ASP A 63 3.76 3.22 3.12
N ARG A 64 4.28 2.35 3.99
CA ARG A 64 5.73 2.11 4.14
C ARG A 64 6.36 1.62 2.83
N GLY A 65 5.69 0.70 2.14
CA GLY A 65 6.12 0.17 0.85
C GLY A 65 6.20 1.24 -0.24
N ILE A 66 5.17 2.10 -0.34
CA ILE A 66 5.16 3.26 -1.25
C ILE A 66 6.32 4.20 -0.90
N GLY A 67 6.55 4.47 0.38
CA GLY A 67 7.68 5.26 0.85
C GLY A 67 9.03 4.73 0.35
N ASN A 68 9.23 3.40 0.40
CA ASN A 68 10.45 2.75 -0.11
C ASN A 68 10.58 2.90 -1.64
N VAL A 69 9.49 2.76 -2.39
CA VAL A 69 9.48 2.94 -3.86
C VAL A 69 9.85 4.37 -4.23
N LEU A 70 9.25 5.38 -3.57
CA LEU A 70 9.57 6.78 -3.78
C LEU A 70 11.02 7.11 -3.38
N ALA A 71 11.52 6.50 -2.30
CA ALA A 71 12.90 6.65 -1.89
C ALA A 71 13.88 6.08 -2.93
N ALA A 72 13.57 4.93 -3.53
CA ALA A 72 14.40 4.34 -4.59
C ALA A 72 14.42 5.21 -5.86
N LEU A 73 13.30 5.84 -6.23
CA LEU A 73 13.28 6.82 -7.32
C LEU A 73 14.21 8.00 -7.02
N ARG A 74 14.18 8.54 -5.79
CA ARG A 74 15.09 9.61 -5.34
C ARG A 74 16.54 9.20 -5.37
N GLU A 75 16.87 8.04 -4.78
CA GLU A 75 18.24 7.52 -4.68
C GLU A 75 18.88 7.36 -6.07
N HIS A 76 18.09 6.96 -7.06
CA HIS A 76 18.56 6.78 -8.43
C HIS A 76 18.41 8.03 -9.33
N GLY A 77 18.01 9.18 -8.77
CA GLY A 77 17.89 10.45 -9.51
C GLY A 77 16.76 10.46 -10.54
N LEU A 78 15.69 9.70 -10.30
CA LEU A 78 14.56 9.51 -11.21
C LEU A 78 13.32 10.32 -10.82
N GLU A 79 13.29 10.91 -9.61
CA GLU A 79 12.09 11.57 -9.05
C GLU A 79 11.53 12.66 -9.97
N ASP A 80 12.40 13.52 -10.52
CA ASP A 80 11.98 14.67 -11.34
C ASP A 80 11.38 14.29 -12.71
N ASN A 81 11.64 13.06 -13.20
CA ASN A 81 11.18 12.58 -14.51
C ASN A 81 10.33 11.31 -14.40
N THR A 82 9.65 11.11 -13.26
CA THR A 82 8.74 9.98 -13.05
C THR A 82 7.35 10.50 -12.67
N LEU A 83 6.33 10.15 -13.46
CA LEU A 83 4.93 10.34 -13.08
C LEU A 83 4.47 9.14 -12.23
N VAL A 84 4.13 9.40 -10.96
CA VAL A 84 3.57 8.40 -10.05
C VAL A 84 2.08 8.64 -9.91
N ILE A 85 1.27 7.60 -10.15
CA ILE A 85 -0.18 7.61 -9.93
C ILE A 85 -0.50 6.55 -8.88
N PHE A 86 -1.20 6.96 -7.83
CA PHE A 86 -1.73 6.07 -6.80
C PHE A 86 -3.26 6.06 -6.89
N SER A 87 -3.84 4.87 -6.98
CA SER A 87 -5.29 4.68 -7.04
C SER A 87 -5.66 3.35 -6.39
N SER A 88 -6.89 3.27 -5.90
CA SER A 88 -7.55 2.00 -5.60
C SER A 88 -8.17 1.41 -6.87
N ASP A 89 -8.40 0.09 -6.90
CA ASP A 89 -9.15 -0.59 -7.97
C ASP A 89 -10.66 -0.45 -7.78
N ASN A 90 -11.13 -0.39 -6.53
CA ASN A 90 -12.53 -0.21 -6.15
C ASN A 90 -12.68 0.55 -4.80
N GLY A 91 -13.93 0.68 -4.32
CA GLY A 91 -14.22 1.17 -2.98
C GLY A 91 -14.00 0.10 -1.90
N GLY A 92 -13.97 0.51 -0.63
CA GLY A 92 -13.79 -0.38 0.51
C GLY A 92 -14.85 -1.51 0.56
N ALA A 93 -14.39 -2.71 0.88
CA ALA A 93 -15.24 -3.91 0.92
C ALA A 93 -16.18 -3.91 2.13
N HIS A 94 -17.48 -3.72 1.93
CA HIS A 94 -18.48 -3.66 3.02
C HIS A 94 -18.55 -4.96 3.85
N TYR A 95 -18.24 -6.10 3.24
CA TYR A 95 -18.29 -7.40 3.91
C TYR A 95 -17.19 -7.61 4.97
N ILE A 96 -16.23 -6.68 5.12
CA ILE A 96 -15.22 -6.77 6.20
C ILE A 96 -15.73 -6.23 7.54
N GLY A 97 -16.94 -5.67 7.59
CA GLY A 97 -17.61 -5.29 8.84
C GLY A 97 -17.13 -3.97 9.44
N LEU A 98 -16.33 -3.17 8.72
CA LEU A 98 -15.93 -1.84 9.15
C LEU A 98 -16.93 -0.78 8.65
N PRO A 99 -17.54 0.01 9.54
CA PRO A 99 -18.44 1.08 9.14
C PRO A 99 -17.66 2.24 8.50
N GLY A 100 -18.29 2.93 7.55
CA GLY A 100 -17.80 4.20 7.01
C GLY A 100 -16.59 4.13 6.09
N LEU A 101 -16.19 2.95 5.60
CA LEU A 101 -15.02 2.79 4.71
C LEU A 101 -15.10 3.60 3.41
N ASN A 102 -16.32 3.86 2.93
CA ASN A 102 -16.57 4.57 1.67
C ASN A 102 -17.14 5.98 1.89
N ASP A 103 -17.22 6.43 3.15
CA ASP A 103 -17.83 7.72 3.47
C ASP A 103 -17.05 8.87 2.79
N PRO A 104 -17.75 9.91 2.30
CA PRO A 104 -19.20 10.13 2.37
C PRO A 104 -20.00 9.47 1.23
N THR A 105 -19.36 8.66 0.38
CA THR A 105 -19.99 8.10 -0.82
C THR A 105 -20.76 6.80 -0.52
N ALA A 106 -21.81 6.53 -1.28
CA ALA A 106 -22.57 5.28 -1.19
C ALA A 106 -21.91 4.11 -1.97
N ALA A 107 -20.67 4.26 -2.45
CA ALA A 107 -19.99 3.27 -3.28
C ALA A 107 -19.78 1.94 -2.53
N GLY A 108 -19.87 0.82 -3.26
CA GLY A 108 -19.58 -0.53 -2.77
C GLY A 108 -20.74 -1.28 -2.07
N ARG A 109 -21.92 -0.67 -1.92
CA ARG A 109 -23.12 -1.38 -1.42
C ARG A 109 -23.53 -2.57 -2.29
#